data_AF-A0A936MK03-F1
#
_entry.id   AF-A0A936MK03-F1
#
_cell.length_a   1.000
_cell.length_b   1.000
_cell.length_c   1.000
_cell.angle_alpha   90.00
_cell.angle_beta   90.00
_cell.angle_gamma   90.00
#
_symmetry.space_group_name_H-M   'P 1'
#
loop_
_entity.id
_entity.type
_entity.pdbx_description
1 polymer ?
#
loop_
_entity_poly.entity_id
_entity_poly.type
_entity_poly.pdbx_seq_one_letter_code
_entity_poly.pdbx_strand_id
1 'polypeptide(L)'
;MGRPARAEIASTMHVGFRLTQDEVDRLDHLVAEQGHRDRSALLRAWLAEGGPTSTTPRTNTADVPRTNSKRTQATARTEPPTRPRHPRITATPRVKDSSPSSGEPSQEMRPKSIMRELLAELNLRRDALLIRVPEVVRALLPHASMETVHEALLTLNKNGLIELRPDAGSEFLKPEDAAICPRGPRDTVFSYARWTDTSTR
;
A
#
# COMPACT_ATOMS: atom_id res chain seq x y z
N MET A 1 -31.58 -60.21 9.72
CA MET A 1 -30.63 -59.26 10.33
C MET A 1 -30.21 -58.25 9.26
N GLY A 2 -31.02 -57.20 9.04
CA GLY A 2 -30.78 -56.17 8.02
C GLY A 2 -30.01 -54.98 8.59
N ARG A 3 -28.98 -54.51 7.89
CA ARG A 3 -28.20 -53.32 8.25
C ARG A 3 -29.02 -52.05 7.96
N PRO A 4 -29.06 -51.05 8.86
CA PRO A 4 -29.77 -49.80 8.59
C PRO A 4 -29.04 -48.93 7.56
N ALA A 5 -29.82 -48.20 6.78
CA ALA A 5 -29.36 -47.27 5.75
C ALA A 5 -28.55 -46.13 6.37
N ARG A 6 -27.40 -45.85 5.75
CA ARG A 6 -26.46 -44.80 6.14
C ARG A 6 -27.05 -43.46 5.69
N ALA A 7 -27.59 -42.69 6.64
CA ALA A 7 -28.08 -41.35 6.38
C ALA A 7 -26.90 -40.44 5.98
N GLU A 8 -26.89 -39.98 4.73
CA GLU A 8 -25.99 -38.93 4.27
C GLU A 8 -26.42 -37.61 4.93
N ILE A 9 -25.62 -37.16 5.89
CA ILE A 9 -25.78 -35.85 6.50
C ILE A 9 -25.21 -34.84 5.49
N ALA A 10 -26.06 -34.30 4.62
CA ALA A 10 -25.72 -33.17 3.77
C ALA A 10 -25.46 -31.95 4.66
N SER A 11 -24.20 -31.78 5.06
CA SER A 11 -23.75 -30.64 5.87
C SER A 11 -23.80 -29.38 5.01
N THR A 12 -24.91 -28.65 5.10
CA THR A 12 -25.09 -27.38 4.41
C THR A 12 -24.27 -26.32 5.16
N MET A 13 -23.03 -26.08 4.72
CA MET A 13 -22.21 -24.98 5.24
C MET A 13 -22.90 -23.65 4.93
N HIS A 14 -23.41 -23.00 5.97
CA HIS A 14 -23.90 -21.64 5.88
C HIS A 14 -22.71 -20.68 6.00
N VAL A 15 -22.28 -20.13 4.87
CA VAL A 15 -21.28 -19.07 4.85
C VAL A 15 -22.00 -17.74 5.05
N GLY A 16 -21.99 -17.22 6.27
CA GLY A 16 -22.53 -15.90 6.58
C GLY A 16 -21.54 -14.81 6.17
N PHE A 17 -21.76 -14.17 5.02
CA PHE A 17 -21.06 -12.94 4.67
C PHE A 17 -21.74 -11.77 5.37
N ARG A 18 -20.99 -10.96 6.12
CA ARG A 18 -21.47 -9.66 6.59
C ARG A 18 -21.23 -8.65 5.49
N LEU A 19 -22.32 -8.19 4.88
CA LEU A 19 -22.29 -7.11 3.90
C LEU A 19 -22.70 -5.81 4.59
N THR A 20 -22.09 -4.72 4.19
CA THR A 20 -22.53 -3.36 4.53
C THR A 20 -23.86 -3.05 3.82
N GLN A 21 -24.60 -2.04 4.30
CA GLN A 21 -25.87 -1.66 3.68
C GLN A 21 -25.69 -1.20 2.22
N ASP A 22 -24.62 -0.44 1.94
CA ASP A 22 -24.29 0.00 0.57
C ASP A 22 -24.00 -1.18 -0.37
N GLU A 23 -23.35 -2.24 0.12
CA GLU A 23 -23.11 -3.46 -0.66
C GLU A 23 -24.41 -4.23 -0.92
N VAL A 24 -25.31 -4.26 0.07
CA VAL A 24 -26.64 -4.84 -0.09
C VAL A 24 -27.43 -4.09 -1.16
N ASP A 25 -27.42 -2.75 -1.14
CA ASP A 25 -28.13 -1.92 -2.10
C ASP A 25 -27.55 -2.08 -3.52
N ARG A 26 -26.21 -2.19 -3.65
CA ARG A 26 -25.54 -2.50 -4.93
C ARG A 26 -25.93 -3.87 -5.46
N LEU A 27 -26.01 -4.89 -4.61
CA LEU A 27 -26.43 -6.22 -5.02
C LEU A 27 -27.89 -6.21 -5.49
N ASP A 28 -28.78 -5.49 -4.82
CA ASP A 28 -30.17 -5.36 -5.26
C ASP A 28 -30.28 -4.69 -6.62
N HIS A 29 -29.49 -3.63 -6.86
CA HIS A 29 -29.42 -3.00 -8.17
C HIS A 29 -28.98 -4.00 -9.26
N LEU A 30 -27.93 -4.79 -8.99
CA LEU A 30 -27.44 -5.80 -9.93
C LEU A 30 -28.44 -6.93 -10.18
N VAL A 31 -29.18 -7.35 -9.15
CA VAL A 31 -30.25 -8.35 -9.27
C VAL A 31 -31.34 -7.81 -10.21
N ALA A 32 -31.75 -6.55 -10.04
CA ALA A 32 -32.76 -5.91 -10.89
C ALA A 32 -32.27 -5.73 -12.33
N GLU A 33 -31.02 -5.29 -12.52
CA GLU A 33 -30.43 -5.02 -13.84
C GLU A 33 -30.23 -6.31 -14.67
N GLN A 34 -29.80 -7.39 -14.03
CA GLN A 34 -29.51 -8.67 -14.68
C GLN A 34 -30.71 -9.63 -14.69
N GLY A 35 -31.83 -9.26 -14.07
CA GLY A 35 -33.06 -10.06 -14.04
C GLY A 35 -32.95 -11.33 -13.20
N HIS A 36 -32.09 -11.35 -12.17
CA HIS A 36 -32.02 -12.49 -11.26
C HIS A 36 -33.21 -12.50 -10.30
N ARG A 37 -33.62 -13.70 -9.88
CA ARG A 37 -34.77 -13.87 -8.97
C ARG A 37 -34.51 -13.33 -7.56
N ASP A 38 -33.28 -13.50 -7.09
CA ASP A 38 -32.81 -13.02 -5.79
C ASP A 38 -31.28 -12.89 -5.78
N ARG A 39 -30.74 -12.33 -4.68
CA ARG A 39 -29.29 -12.16 -4.47
C ARG A 39 -28.53 -13.49 -4.49
N SER A 40 -29.16 -14.57 -4.03
CA SER A 40 -28.52 -15.89 -3.97
C SER A 40 -28.35 -16.50 -5.36
N ALA A 41 -29.32 -16.30 -6.26
CA ALA A 41 -29.23 -16.68 -7.67
C ALA A 41 -28.08 -15.94 -8.36
N LEU A 42 -27.98 -14.62 -8.16
CA LEU A 42 -26.85 -13.82 -8.67
C LEU A 42 -25.51 -14.37 -8.18
N LEU A 43 -25.35 -14.57 -6.86
CA LEU A 43 -24.08 -15.06 -6.28
C LEU A 43 -23.73 -16.48 -6.75
N ARG A 44 -24.70 -17.39 -6.91
CA ARG A 44 -24.46 -18.73 -7.45
C ARG A 44 -24.02 -18.69 -8.91
N ALA A 45 -24.65 -17.86 -9.74
CA ALA A 45 -24.24 -17.65 -11.12
C ALA A 45 -22.80 -17.11 -11.17
N TRP A 46 -22.50 -16.12 -10.33
CA TRP A 46 -21.18 -15.49 -10.27
C TRP A 46 -20.07 -16.44 -9.79
N LEU A 47 -20.38 -17.32 -8.83
CA LEU A 47 -19.47 -18.37 -8.38
C LEU A 47 -19.26 -19.46 -9.44
N ALA A 48 -20.30 -19.81 -10.20
CA ALA A 48 -20.22 -20.78 -11.29
C ALA A 48 -19.35 -20.27 -12.45
N GLU A 49 -19.34 -18.95 -12.70
CA GLU A 49 -18.53 -18.29 -13.72
C GLU A 49 -17.05 -18.07 -13.31
N GLY A 50 -16.66 -18.46 -12.09
CA GLY A 50 -15.27 -18.34 -11.61
C GLY A 50 -14.92 -16.99 -10.98
N GLY A 51 -15.92 -16.24 -10.51
CA GLY A 51 -15.73 -14.91 -9.92
C GLY A 51 -15.44 -13.82 -10.98
N PRO A 52 -15.26 -12.56 -10.56
CA PRO A 52 -15.12 -11.44 -11.47
C PRO A 52 -13.80 -11.53 -12.26
N THR A 53 -13.84 -12.21 -13.40
CA THR A 53 -12.88 -11.92 -14.45
C THR A 53 -13.11 -10.48 -14.85
N SER A 54 -12.09 -9.64 -14.66
CA SER A 54 -12.14 -8.21 -14.95
C SER A 54 -12.62 -7.97 -16.39
N THR A 55 -13.92 -7.74 -16.54
CA THR A 55 -14.49 -7.26 -17.79
C THR A 55 -14.12 -5.79 -17.86
N THR A 56 -13.16 -5.51 -18.73
CA THR A 56 -12.64 -4.19 -19.04
C THR A 56 -13.78 -3.25 -19.42
N PRO A 57 -13.91 -2.06 -18.80
CA PRO A 57 -14.86 -1.07 -19.25
C PRO A 57 -14.37 -0.48 -20.57
N ARG A 58 -15.19 -0.72 -21.59
CA ARG A 58 -15.12 -0.14 -22.92
C ARG A 58 -15.23 1.38 -22.83
N THR A 59 -14.24 2.04 -23.42
CA THR A 59 -14.09 3.48 -23.58
C THR A 59 -15.36 4.11 -24.15
N ASN A 60 -15.90 5.12 -23.46
CA ASN A 60 -16.74 6.11 -24.10
C ASN A 60 -16.30 7.51 -23.70
N THR A 61 -15.75 8.18 -24.70
CA THR A 61 -15.35 9.58 -24.79
C THR A 61 -16.56 10.50 -24.65
N ALA A 62 -16.52 11.47 -23.73
CA ALA A 62 -17.19 12.76 -23.91
C ALA A 62 -16.71 13.80 -22.87
N ASP A 63 -16.08 14.83 -23.43
CA ASP A 63 -16.23 16.25 -23.11
C ASP A 63 -15.76 16.90 -21.79
N VAL A 64 -15.08 18.02 -22.04
CA VAL A 64 -14.47 19.00 -21.12
C VAL A 64 -15.53 20.07 -20.82
N PRO A 65 -15.50 20.75 -19.65
CA PRO A 65 -15.06 22.14 -19.72
C PRO A 65 -14.13 22.56 -18.58
N ARG A 66 -13.07 23.23 -19.04
CA ARG A 66 -12.15 24.13 -18.35
C ARG A 66 -12.92 25.26 -17.64
N THR A 67 -12.64 25.52 -16.36
CA THR A 67 -12.80 26.87 -15.79
C THR A 67 -11.61 27.27 -14.94
N ASN A 68 -11.17 28.49 -15.21
CA ASN A 68 -9.98 29.20 -14.79
C ASN A 68 -10.29 30.01 -13.50
N SER A 69 -9.36 30.16 -12.55
CA SER A 69 -9.42 31.21 -11.53
C SER A 69 -8.05 31.53 -10.89
N LYS A 70 -7.48 32.67 -11.35
CA LYS A 70 -6.85 33.80 -10.62
C LYS A 70 -6.13 33.48 -9.29
N ARG A 71 -4.80 33.61 -9.19
CA ARG A 71 -3.97 34.83 -9.04
C ARG A 71 -4.24 35.63 -7.75
N THR A 72 -3.29 35.56 -6.81
CA THR A 72 -2.89 36.69 -5.95
C THR A 72 -1.38 36.64 -5.73
N GLN A 73 -0.68 37.71 -6.13
CA GLN A 73 0.71 37.98 -5.81
C GLN A 73 0.79 38.75 -4.49
N ALA A 74 1.81 38.50 -3.68
CA ALA A 74 2.25 39.42 -2.64
C ALA A 74 3.79 39.42 -2.60
N THR A 75 4.34 40.56 -3.01
CA THR A 75 5.72 41.02 -2.96
C THR A 75 6.08 41.55 -1.58
N ALA A 76 7.32 41.31 -1.12
CA ALA A 76 8.22 42.18 -0.34
C ALA A 76 9.04 41.32 0.66
N ARG A 77 10.32 41.56 0.99
CA ARG A 77 11.43 42.40 0.52
C ARG A 77 12.58 42.13 1.53
N THR A 78 13.83 42.29 1.10
CA THR A 78 15.00 42.72 1.92
C THR A 78 15.92 41.64 2.54
N GLU A 79 17.01 41.34 1.81
CA GLU A 79 18.39 41.01 2.28
C GLU A 79 18.96 42.11 3.22
N PRO A 80 20.09 41.97 3.99
CA PRO A 80 21.39 41.48 3.50
C PRO A 80 22.34 40.89 4.63
N PRO A 81 23.69 40.94 4.57
CA PRO A 81 24.52 39.72 4.45
C PRO A 81 25.60 39.57 5.55
N THR A 82 26.13 38.36 5.77
CA THR A 82 27.42 38.22 6.47
C THR A 82 28.25 37.04 5.94
N ARG A 83 29.34 37.37 5.23
CA ARG A 83 30.54 36.53 5.03
C ARG A 83 31.51 36.77 6.18
N PRO A 84 32.29 35.76 6.61
CA PRO A 84 33.71 35.66 6.19
C PRO A 84 34.15 34.19 5.96
N ARG A 85 34.82 33.82 4.85
CA ARG A 85 36.28 33.76 4.56
C ARG A 85 37.14 32.77 5.41
N HIS A 86 37.47 31.63 4.77
CA HIS A 86 38.77 30.87 4.70
C HIS A 86 39.35 30.19 5.98
N PRO A 87 40.18 29.10 5.89
CA PRO A 87 41.16 28.69 4.83
C PRO A 87 40.97 27.25 4.27
N ARG A 88 41.21 26.97 2.99
CA ARG A 88 42.48 26.56 2.31
C ARG A 88 43.32 25.53 3.08
N ILE A 89 43.14 24.24 2.76
CA ILE A 89 44.12 23.17 3.01
C ILE A 89 44.27 22.33 1.73
N THR A 90 45.48 21.82 1.58
CA THR A 90 46.23 21.43 0.40
C THR A 90 46.15 19.92 0.11
N ALA A 91 46.30 19.56 -1.18
CA ALA A 91 46.94 18.36 -1.74
C ALA A 91 46.46 16.91 -1.39
N THR A 92 45.88 16.27 -2.42
CA THR A 92 46.04 14.89 -2.95
C THR A 92 46.86 13.83 -2.18
N PRO A 93 46.46 12.54 -2.25
CA PRO A 93 47.08 11.69 -3.27
C PRO A 93 46.13 10.77 -4.06
N ARG A 94 46.54 10.64 -5.31
CA ARG A 94 46.25 9.64 -6.35
C ARG A 94 46.45 8.20 -5.86
N VAL A 95 45.41 7.37 -5.94
CA VAL A 95 45.50 5.88 -5.95
C VAL A 95 44.35 5.40 -6.85
N LYS A 96 44.61 5.19 -8.14
CA LYS A 96 45.04 3.94 -8.80
C LYS A 96 43.82 3.21 -9.37
N ASP A 97 43.76 3.29 -10.69
CA ASP A 97 42.92 2.51 -11.58
C ASP A 97 42.82 1.04 -11.17
N SER A 98 41.58 0.58 -11.02
CA SER A 98 41.15 -0.82 -11.21
C SER A 98 39.67 -0.82 -11.58
N SER A 99 39.38 -0.61 -12.86
CA SER A 99 38.22 -1.22 -13.54
C SER A 99 38.49 -2.72 -13.74
N PRO A 100 37.54 -3.60 -14.17
CA PRO A 100 36.10 -3.41 -14.37
C PRO A 100 35.22 -4.52 -13.71
N SER A 101 33.96 -4.15 -13.45
CA SER A 101 32.77 -4.88 -13.92
C SER A 101 32.78 -6.42 -13.81
N SER A 102 32.48 -6.95 -12.62
CA SER A 102 31.59 -8.12 -12.55
C SER A 102 30.17 -7.59 -12.35
N GLY A 103 29.44 -7.46 -13.46
CA GLY A 103 28.02 -7.19 -13.45
C GLY A 103 27.30 -8.39 -12.84
N GLU A 104 27.13 -8.38 -11.53
CA GLU A 104 26.00 -9.11 -10.95
C GLU A 104 24.75 -8.45 -11.52
N PRO A 105 23.84 -9.21 -12.15
CA PRO A 105 22.54 -8.68 -12.48
C PRO A 105 21.90 -8.37 -11.13
N SER A 106 22.00 -7.10 -10.71
CA SER A 106 21.07 -6.50 -9.78
C SER A 106 19.72 -6.81 -10.37
N GLN A 107 19.11 -7.89 -9.90
CA GLN A 107 17.78 -8.30 -10.26
C GLN A 107 16.91 -7.20 -9.69
N GLU A 108 16.77 -6.13 -10.47
CA GLU A 108 15.84 -5.05 -10.26
C GLU A 108 14.47 -5.71 -10.36
N MET A 109 14.05 -6.25 -9.23
CA MET A 109 12.87 -7.05 -9.09
C MET A 109 11.71 -6.13 -9.44
N ARG A 110 10.94 -6.53 -10.44
CA ARG A 110 9.86 -5.69 -11.00
C ARG A 110 8.98 -5.19 -9.86
N PRO A 111 8.50 -3.93 -9.86
CA PRO A 111 7.75 -3.31 -8.75
C PRO A 111 6.46 -4.04 -8.32
N LYS A 112 6.01 -5.06 -9.06
CA LYS A 112 4.91 -5.95 -8.63
C LYS A 112 5.35 -7.00 -7.60
N SER A 113 6.62 -7.40 -7.55
CA SER A 113 7.12 -8.38 -6.56
C SER A 113 7.24 -7.76 -5.17
N ILE A 114 7.75 -6.53 -5.09
CA ILE A 114 7.97 -5.86 -3.80
C ILE A 114 6.66 -5.63 -3.02
N MET A 115 5.56 -5.31 -3.71
CA MET A 115 4.25 -5.15 -3.05
C MET A 115 3.80 -6.45 -2.39
N ARG A 116 4.03 -7.60 -3.05
CA ARG A 116 3.69 -8.92 -2.52
C ARG A 116 4.54 -9.27 -1.30
N GLU A 117 5.85 -9.01 -1.37
CA GLU A 117 6.79 -9.24 -0.26
C GLU A 117 6.48 -8.35 0.93
N LEU A 118 6.19 -7.08 0.68
CA LEU A 118 5.79 -6.12 1.72
C LEU A 118 4.52 -6.59 2.44
N LEU A 119 3.50 -7.02 1.70
CA LEU A 119 2.28 -7.58 2.29
C LEU A 119 2.54 -8.87 3.07
N ALA A 120 3.48 -9.71 2.62
CA ALA A 120 3.88 -10.92 3.35
C ALA A 120 4.55 -10.55 4.69
N GLU A 121 5.50 -9.62 4.68
CA GLU A 121 6.18 -9.14 5.89
C GLU A 121 5.23 -8.45 6.88
N LEU A 122 4.28 -7.66 6.38
CA LEU A 122 3.24 -7.04 7.21
C LEU A 122 2.26 -8.08 7.78
N ASN A 123 1.94 -9.13 7.02
CA ASN A 123 1.06 -10.21 7.49
C ASN A 123 1.75 -11.09 8.55
N LEU A 124 3.06 -11.32 8.43
CA LEU A 124 3.83 -12.05 9.44
C LEU A 124 3.74 -11.39 10.83
N ARG A 125 3.55 -10.07 10.85
CA ARG A 125 3.46 -9.25 12.08
C ARG A 125 2.02 -8.84 12.42
N ARG A 126 1.02 -9.46 11.80
CA ARG A 126 -0.40 -9.06 11.93
C ARG A 126 -0.96 -9.19 13.34
N ASP A 127 -0.39 -10.09 14.15
CA ASP A 127 -0.82 -10.29 15.54
C ASP A 127 -0.42 -9.14 16.48
N ALA A 128 0.48 -8.25 16.03
CA ALA A 128 0.84 -7.05 16.77
C ALA A 128 -0.17 -5.92 16.54
N LEU A 129 -0.54 -5.22 17.62
CA LEU A 129 -1.40 -4.02 17.53
C LEU A 129 -0.78 -2.91 16.68
N LEU A 130 0.55 -2.80 16.71
CA LEU A 130 1.35 -1.86 15.93
C LEU A 130 2.61 -2.57 15.41
N ILE A 131 2.85 -2.43 14.11
CA ILE A 131 4.01 -2.98 13.41
C ILE A 131 5.05 -1.87 13.29
N ARG A 132 6.30 -2.13 13.68
CA ARG A 132 7.41 -1.18 13.52
C ARG A 132 7.87 -1.13 12.07
N VAL A 133 7.71 0.01 11.42
CA VAL A 133 8.11 0.24 10.02
C VAL A 133 9.62 0.01 9.80
N PRO A 134 10.55 0.45 10.69
CA PRO A 134 11.98 0.18 10.53
C PRO A 134 12.33 -1.30 10.33
N GLU A 135 11.61 -2.20 11.00
CA GLU A 135 11.86 -3.64 10.95
C GLU A 135 11.43 -4.23 9.61
N VAL A 136 10.27 -3.80 9.12
CA VAL A 136 9.77 -4.20 7.79
C VAL A 136 10.68 -3.69 6.69
N VAL A 137 11.11 -2.42 6.78
CA VAL A 137 12.02 -1.84 5.78
C VAL A 137 13.34 -2.61 5.75
N ARG A 138 13.95 -2.89 6.91
CA ARG A 138 15.19 -3.68 6.99
C ARG A 138 15.08 -5.07 6.39
N ALA A 139 13.94 -5.74 6.56
CA ALA A 139 13.70 -7.05 5.98
C ALA A 139 13.65 -7.01 4.44
N LEU A 140 13.21 -5.88 3.86
CA LEU A 140 13.02 -5.72 2.42
C LEU A 140 14.19 -5.03 1.70
N LEU A 141 15.07 -4.32 2.41
CA LEU A 141 16.25 -3.68 1.83
C LEU A 141 17.21 -4.61 1.06
N PRO A 142 17.35 -5.91 1.41
CA PRO A 142 18.11 -6.86 0.58
C PRO A 142 17.49 -7.13 -0.79
N HIS A 143 16.19 -6.84 -0.96
CA HIS A 143 15.40 -7.21 -2.14
C HIS A 143 14.94 -6.01 -2.96
N ALA A 144 14.88 -4.82 -2.37
CA ALA A 144 14.44 -3.60 -3.04
C ALA A 144 15.13 -2.35 -2.48
N SER A 145 15.16 -1.30 -3.31
CA SER A 145 15.67 0.00 -2.89
C SER A 145 14.78 0.60 -1.79
N MET A 146 15.37 1.42 -0.93
CA MET A 146 14.65 2.12 0.14
C MET A 146 13.48 2.95 -0.40
N GLU A 147 13.70 3.67 -1.50
CA GLU A 147 12.68 4.50 -2.14
C GLU A 147 11.49 3.66 -2.62
N THR A 148 11.75 2.51 -3.25
CA THR A 148 10.71 1.56 -3.70
C THR A 148 9.88 1.03 -2.53
N VAL A 149 10.53 0.67 -1.41
CA VAL A 149 9.82 0.20 -0.21
C VAL A 149 8.96 1.31 0.40
N HIS A 150 9.49 2.54 0.46
CA HIS A 150 8.75 3.70 0.95
C HIS A 150 7.53 4.01 0.10
N GLU A 151 7.67 4.01 -1.22
CA GLU A 151 6.56 4.23 -2.15
C GLU A 151 5.49 3.15 -2.01
N ALA A 152 5.89 1.89 -1.86
CA ALA A 152 4.95 0.78 -1.64
C ALA A 152 4.16 0.94 -0.33
N LEU A 153 4.84 1.28 0.78
CA LEU A 153 4.19 1.57 2.07
C LEU A 153 3.18 2.72 1.98
N LEU A 154 3.58 3.82 1.33
CA LEU A 154 2.70 4.99 1.14
C LEU A 154 1.51 4.63 0.24
N THR A 155 1.71 3.77 -0.76
CA THR A 155 0.64 3.29 -1.64
C THR A 155 -0.37 2.43 -0.87
N LEU A 156 0.10 1.49 -0.03
CA LEU A 156 -0.78 0.70 0.84
C LEU A 156 -1.59 1.58 1.80
N ASN A 157 -0.96 2.62 2.34
CA ASN A 157 -1.62 3.59 3.20
C ASN A 157 -2.69 4.41 2.46
N LYS A 158 -2.39 4.89 1.26
CA LYS A 158 -3.36 5.60 0.40
C LYS A 158 -4.55 4.73 0.03
N ASN A 159 -4.31 3.43 -0.18
CA ASN A 159 -5.35 2.46 -0.50
C ASN A 159 -6.15 1.99 0.72
N GLY A 160 -5.79 2.45 1.94
CA GLY A 160 -6.48 2.07 3.16
C GLY A 160 -6.31 0.59 3.54
N LEU A 161 -5.22 -0.07 3.09
CA LEU A 161 -4.88 -1.44 3.51
C LEU A 161 -4.12 -1.45 4.83
N ILE A 162 -3.34 -0.40 5.06
CA ILE A 162 -2.68 -0.11 6.33
C ILE A 162 -2.91 1.35 6.68
N GLU A 163 -2.71 1.70 7.95
CA GLU A 163 -2.57 3.07 8.40
C GLU A 163 -1.17 3.27 8.95
N LEU A 164 -0.44 4.21 8.35
CA LEU A 164 0.86 4.67 8.83
C LEU A 164 0.66 5.72 9.93
N ARG A 165 1.38 5.57 11.03
CA ARG A 165 1.32 6.47 12.19
C ARG A 165 2.69 7.11 12.45
N PRO A 166 2.68 8.39 12.86
CA PRO A 166 3.89 9.01 13.38
C PRO A 166 4.33 8.31 14.66
N ASP A 167 5.58 8.53 15.03
CA ASP A 167 6.00 8.27 16.40
C ASP A 167 5.17 9.15 17.35
N ALA A 168 4.34 8.52 18.18
CA ALA A 168 3.40 9.20 19.08
C ALA A 168 3.63 8.81 20.55
N GLY A 169 4.73 8.14 20.86
CA GLY A 169 4.95 7.46 22.14
C GLY A 169 6.20 7.88 22.91
N SER A 170 6.32 7.31 24.12
CA SER A 170 7.40 7.52 25.09
C SER A 170 8.77 6.98 24.66
N GLU A 171 8.80 6.12 23.65
CA GLU A 171 10.04 5.56 23.10
C GLU A 171 10.46 6.37 21.88
N PHE A 172 11.40 7.29 22.09
CA PHE A 172 11.99 8.04 20.98
C PHE A 172 12.57 7.08 19.94
N LEU A 173 12.08 7.20 18.71
CA LEU A 173 12.68 6.54 17.57
C LEU A 173 14.16 6.93 17.48
N LYS A 174 15.03 5.93 17.42
CA LYS A 174 16.47 6.18 17.27
C LYS A 174 16.74 6.90 15.94
N PRO A 175 17.72 7.81 15.87
CA PRO A 175 18.03 8.55 14.64
C PRO A 175 18.30 7.63 13.43
N GLU A 176 18.88 6.47 13.66
CA GLU A 176 19.19 5.47 12.63
C GLU A 176 17.91 4.80 12.10
N ASP A 177 16.93 4.55 12.98
CA ASP A 177 15.61 4.03 12.60
C ASP A 177 14.78 5.11 11.88
N ALA A 178 14.90 6.37 12.32
CA ALA A 178 14.21 7.51 11.70
C ALA A 178 14.67 7.74 10.26
N ALA A 179 15.96 7.56 9.98
CA ALA A 179 16.53 7.73 8.65
C ALA A 179 16.00 6.74 7.61
N ILE A 180 15.54 5.55 8.04
CA ILE A 180 15.03 4.51 7.15
C ILE A 180 13.51 4.49 7.03
N CYS A 181 12.80 5.32 7.78
CA CYS A 181 11.34 5.41 7.75
C CYS A 181 10.84 6.32 6.62
N PRO A 182 9.66 6.02 6.03
CA PRO A 182 9.06 6.92 5.05
C PRO A 182 8.65 8.24 5.71
N ARG A 183 8.90 9.33 5.00
CA ARG A 183 8.51 10.68 5.42
C ARG A 183 7.10 11.02 4.93
N GLY A 184 6.36 11.71 5.78
CA GLY A 184 5.04 12.26 5.55
C GLY A 184 5.04 13.78 5.44
N PRO A 185 3.85 14.39 5.37
CA PRO A 185 3.68 15.84 5.37
C PRO A 185 4.34 16.49 6.60
N ARG A 186 4.85 17.71 6.44
CA ARG A 186 5.48 18.48 7.53
C ARG A 186 6.65 17.74 8.20
N ASP A 187 7.44 17.01 7.40
CA ASP A 187 8.59 16.23 7.87
C ASP A 187 8.24 15.17 8.93
N THR A 188 6.99 14.73 8.97
CA THR A 188 6.54 13.66 9.87
C THR A 188 7.24 12.36 9.49
N VAL A 189 7.73 11.60 10.47
CA VAL A 189 8.33 10.28 10.21
C VAL A 189 7.35 9.19 10.61
N PHE A 190 6.95 8.35 9.66
CA PHE A 190 6.04 7.23 9.92
C PHE A 190 6.82 6.01 10.43
N SER A 191 6.79 5.79 11.73
CA SER A 191 7.54 4.73 12.40
C SER A 191 6.71 3.49 12.72
N TYR A 192 5.38 3.61 12.69
CA TYR A 192 4.47 2.52 12.97
C TYR A 192 3.44 2.34 11.84
N ALA A 193 3.00 1.11 11.65
CA ALA A 193 1.91 0.74 10.77
C ALA A 193 0.89 -0.10 11.55
N ARG A 194 -0.39 0.03 11.22
CA ARG A 194 -1.45 -0.89 11.68
C ARG A 194 -2.27 -1.37 10.50
N TRP A 195 -2.76 -2.59 10.57
CA TRP A 195 -3.77 -3.06 9.62
C TRP A 195 -5.06 -2.27 9.81
N THR A 196 -5.62 -1.78 8.72
CA THR A 196 -6.95 -1.20 8.69
C THR A 196 -7.92 -2.32 8.33
N ASP A 197 -8.70 -2.76 9.31
CA ASP A 197 -9.82 -3.66 9.06
C ASP A 197 -10.91 -2.86 8.32
N THR A 198 -10.84 -2.87 7.00
CA THR A 198 -11.80 -2.17 6.15
C THR A 198 -13.17 -2.86 6.12
N SER A 199 -13.39 -3.97 6.84
CA SER A 199 -14.70 -4.66 6.90
C SER A 199 -15.77 -3.93 7.74
N THR A 200 -15.44 -2.78 8.34
CA THR A 200 -16.33 -2.10 9.31
C THR A 200 -16.66 -0.63 8.98
N ARG A 201 -16.45 -0.15 7.75
CA ARG A 201 -16.86 1.21 7.35
C ARG A 201 -17.87 1.21 6.23
#